data_AF-A0A8B6D8L3-F1
#
_entry.id   AF-A0A8B6D8L3-F1
#
_cell.length_a   1.000
_cell.length_b   1.000
_cell.length_c   1.000
_cell.angle_alpha   90.00
_cell.angle_beta   90.00
_cell.angle_gamma   90.00
#
_symmetry.space_group_name_H-M   'P 1'
#
loop_
_entity.id
_entity.type
_entity.pdbx_description
1 polymer ?
#
loop_
_entity_poly.entity_id
_entity_poly.type
_entity_poly.pdbx_seq_one_letter_code
_entity_poly.pdbx_strand_id
1 'polypeptide(L)'
;MENLRARMNLRLINLASEEKLKKLVAQPSFLCCQIFNEDLVGVHNQQINLTLNKPIYAGQAILDLSKRLMYEFNYKVMKPQYGDKINLLFTDTDSLCYEILTDDVYEDMKPIKDLFDTSNYGSFNKTKHLFSSKYKKVVGKFKDELGGVPLKEFVGLRPKMYSLLYNQTSTEGITCEQEKKKWRKAFQKLK
;
A
#
# COMPACT_ATOMS: atom_id res chain seq x y z
N MET A 1 -8.28 2.36 11.12
CA MET A 1 -9.74 2.56 10.92
C MET A 1 -10.37 2.58 12.30
N GLU A 2 -11.14 3.61 12.63
CA GLU A 2 -11.72 3.75 13.97
C GLU A 2 -12.73 2.63 14.26
N ASN A 3 -12.62 1.97 15.42
CA ASN A 3 -13.58 0.97 15.85
C ASN A 3 -14.75 1.63 16.58
N LEU A 4 -15.83 1.91 15.86
CA LEU A 4 -17.04 2.52 16.42
C LEU A 4 -17.64 1.70 17.58
N ARG A 5 -17.47 0.37 17.60
CA ARG A 5 -17.97 -0.51 18.66
C ARG A 5 -17.24 -0.34 19.99
N ALA A 6 -16.05 0.26 19.97
CA ALA A 6 -15.29 0.57 21.19
C ALA A 6 -15.73 1.90 21.83
N ARG A 7 -16.66 2.65 21.21
CA ARG A 7 -17.18 3.89 21.79
C ARG A 7 -18.06 3.59 23.00
N MET A 8 -17.89 4.41 24.03
CA MET A 8 -18.68 4.36 25.27
C MET A 8 -19.23 5.74 25.59
N ASN A 9 -20.40 5.76 26.21
CA ASN A 9 -21.01 6.97 26.72
C ASN A 9 -20.53 7.17 28.16
N LEU A 10 -19.66 8.14 28.38
CA LEU A 10 -19.30 8.57 29.72
C LEU A 10 -20.23 9.72 30.15
N ARG A 11 -20.89 9.56 31.30
CA ARG A 11 -21.66 10.63 31.93
C ARG A 11 -21.06 10.95 33.28
N LEU A 12 -20.74 12.23 33.49
CA LEU A 12 -20.30 12.74 34.79
C LEU A 12 -21.51 13.23 35.56
N ILE A 13 -21.68 12.75 36.79
CA ILE A 13 -22.83 13.05 37.64
C ILE A 13 -22.33 13.52 38.99
N ASN A 14 -22.94 14.58 39.50
CA ASN A 14 -22.72 15.02 40.87
C ASN A 14 -23.52 14.14 41.85
N LEU A 15 -22.90 13.72 42.96
CA LEU A 15 -23.51 12.86 43.98
C LEU A 15 -24.76 13.48 44.63
N ALA A 16 -24.85 14.82 44.67
CA ALA A 16 -26.06 15.53 45.09
C ALA A 16 -27.32 15.18 44.26
N SER A 17 -27.14 14.61 43.06
CA SER A 17 -28.22 14.15 42.17
C SER A 17 -28.34 12.62 42.15
N GLU A 18 -28.55 12.01 43.32
CA GLU A 18 -28.60 10.55 43.50
C GLU A 18 -29.63 9.85 42.59
N GLU A 19 -30.78 10.49 42.33
CA GLU A 19 -31.80 9.93 41.43
C GLU A 19 -31.29 9.71 39.99
N LYS A 20 -30.45 10.62 39.48
CA LYS A 20 -29.87 10.50 38.13
C LYS A 20 -28.86 9.37 38.07
N LEU A 21 -28.09 9.18 39.13
CA LEU A 21 -27.14 8.07 39.27
C LEU A 21 -27.88 6.73 39.26
N LYS A 22 -28.90 6.57 40.12
CA LYS A 22 -29.73 5.35 40.18
C LYS A 22 -30.36 5.02 38.84
N LYS A 23 -30.89 6.03 38.13
CA LYS A 23 -31.45 5.85 36.78
C LYS A 23 -30.42 5.34 35.78
N LEU A 24 -29.17 5.80 35.84
CA LEU A 24 -28.13 5.41 34.89
C LEU A 24 -27.51 4.04 35.19
N VAL A 25 -27.38 3.67 36.47
CA VAL A 25 -26.94 2.34 36.89
C VAL A 25 -27.99 1.28 36.58
N ALA A 26 -29.28 1.62 36.68
CA ALA A 26 -30.37 0.72 36.35
C ALA A 26 -30.54 0.46 34.84
N GLN A 27 -29.83 1.19 33.97
CA GLN A 27 -29.91 0.95 32.53
C GLN A 27 -29.21 -0.36 32.18
N PRO A 28 -29.76 -1.17 31.25
CA PRO A 28 -29.11 -2.40 30.79
C PRO A 28 -27.80 -2.14 30.03
N SER A 29 -27.52 -0.88 29.65
CA SER A 29 -26.27 -0.48 29.03
C SER A 29 -25.19 -0.10 30.02
N PHE A 30 -25.45 -0.12 31.33
CA PHE A 30 -24.45 0.18 32.35
C PHE A 30 -23.30 -0.84 32.31
N LEU A 31 -22.06 -0.34 32.32
CA LEU A 31 -20.84 -1.16 32.38
C LEU A 31 -20.18 -1.04 33.74
N CYS A 32 -19.80 0.18 34.11
CA CYS A 32 -19.11 0.45 35.37
C CYS A 32 -19.25 1.90 35.79
N CYS A 33 -18.90 2.17 37.04
CA CYS A 33 -18.79 3.49 37.61
C CYS A 33 -17.36 3.72 38.11
N GLN A 34 -16.87 4.94 37.93
CA GLN A 34 -15.58 5.41 38.38
C GLN A 34 -15.81 6.64 39.25
N ILE A 35 -15.43 6.56 40.52
CA ILE A 35 -15.51 7.68 41.46
C ILE A 35 -14.27 8.53 41.24
N PHE A 36 -14.46 9.82 40.93
CA PHE A 36 -13.34 10.75 40.82
C PHE A 36 -13.08 11.39 42.18
N ASN A 37 -14.10 12.03 42.76
CA ASN A 37 -14.05 12.71 44.06
C ASN A 37 -15.35 12.45 44.85
N GLU A 38 -15.44 12.94 46.09
CA GLU A 38 -16.62 12.80 46.97
C GLU A 38 -17.93 13.28 46.31
N ASP A 39 -17.86 14.34 45.49
CA ASP A 39 -19.04 14.90 44.83
C ASP A 39 -19.22 14.45 43.37
N LEU A 40 -18.29 13.68 42.79
CA LEU A 40 -18.27 13.44 41.33
C LEU A 40 -18.02 11.97 40.97
N VAL A 41 -18.98 11.38 40.23
CA VAL A 41 -18.90 10.02 39.72
C VAL A 41 -19.06 10.00 38.21
N GLY A 42 -18.16 9.30 37.53
CA GLY A 42 -18.29 8.93 36.12
C GLY A 42 -19.03 7.61 35.98
N VAL A 43 -20.05 7.59 35.15
CA VAL A 43 -20.81 6.38 34.80
C VAL A 43 -20.53 6.05 33.34
N HIS A 44 -19.98 4.86 33.11
CA HIS A 44 -19.68 4.33 31.79
C HIS A 44 -20.84 3.45 31.32
N ASN A 45 -21.49 3.86 30.23
CA ASN A 45 -22.54 3.07 29.60
C ASN A 45 -22.12 2.69 28.17
N GLN A 46 -22.45 1.46 27.77
CA GLN A 46 -22.32 1.00 26.41
C GLN A 46 -23.25 1.79 25.49
N GLN A 47 -22.80 2.04 24.27
CA GLN A 47 -23.63 2.64 23.23
C GLN A 47 -24.58 1.57 22.66
N ILE A 48 -25.88 1.69 22.93
CA ILE A 48 -26.91 0.70 22.54
C ILE A 48 -27.14 0.70 21.03
N ASN A 49 -27.26 1.88 20.44
CA ASN A 49 -27.50 2.06 19.01
C ASN A 49 -26.25 2.60 18.34
N LEU A 50 -25.75 1.87 17.34
CA LEU A 50 -24.56 2.22 16.59
C LEU A 50 -24.90 2.41 15.11
N THR A 51 -24.79 3.64 14.62
CA THR A 51 -24.99 3.93 13.20
C THR A 51 -23.68 3.70 12.44
N LEU A 52 -23.66 2.67 11.59
CA LEU A 52 -22.53 2.38 10.69
C LEU A 52 -22.70 3.17 9.38
N ASN A 53 -22.32 4.45 9.39
CA ASN A 53 -22.43 5.34 8.23
C ASN A 53 -21.17 5.41 7.36
N LYS A 54 -20.13 4.63 7.69
CA LYS A 54 -18.87 4.56 6.93
C LYS A 54 -18.84 3.26 6.12
N PRO A 55 -18.42 3.27 4.84
CA PRO A 55 -18.38 2.08 3.99
C PRO A 55 -17.17 1.19 4.30
N ILE A 56 -17.05 0.75 5.55
CA ILE A 56 -15.89 -0.01 6.08
C ILE A 56 -15.69 -1.30 5.29
N TYR A 57 -16.76 -2.07 5.08
CA TYR A 57 -16.69 -3.35 4.38
C TYR A 57 -16.36 -3.18 2.89
N ALA A 58 -16.90 -2.17 2.23
CA ALA A 58 -16.53 -1.86 0.85
C ALA A 58 -15.05 -1.46 0.75
N GLY A 59 -14.56 -0.63 1.68
CA GLY A 59 -13.14 -0.28 1.76
C GLY A 59 -12.23 -1.50 1.97
N GLN A 60 -12.63 -2.44 2.83
CA GLN A 60 -11.92 -3.70 3.05
C GLN A 60 -11.90 -4.56 1.78
N ALA A 61 -13.03 -4.73 1.11
CA ALA A 61 -13.11 -5.49 -0.14
C ALA A 61 -12.22 -4.90 -1.24
N ILE A 62 -12.20 -3.57 -1.39
CA ILE A 62 -11.32 -2.87 -2.35
C ILE A 62 -9.84 -3.09 -2.00
N LEU A 63 -9.49 -3.01 -0.71
CA LEU A 63 -8.12 -3.27 -0.25
C LEU A 63 -7.68 -4.71 -0.56
N ASP A 64 -8.54 -5.69 -0.29
CA ASP A 64 -8.26 -7.09 -0.55
C ASP A 64 -8.13 -7.39 -2.04
N LEU A 65 -8.98 -6.80 -2.88
CA LEU A 65 -8.84 -6.85 -4.34
C LEU A 65 -7.54 -6.22 -4.82
N SER A 66 -7.13 -5.08 -4.22
CA SER A 66 -5.88 -4.43 -4.58
C SER A 66 -4.66 -5.30 -4.25
N LYS A 67 -4.64 -5.90 -3.04
CA LYS A 67 -3.59 -6.84 -2.61
C LYS A 67 -3.56 -8.09 -3.49
N ARG A 68 -4.72 -8.66 -3.81
CA ARG A 68 -4.84 -9.84 -4.69
C ARG A 68 -4.15 -9.58 -6.03
N LEU A 69 -4.39 -8.43 -6.65
CA LEU A 69 -3.77 -8.07 -7.92
C LEU A 69 -2.23 -7.97 -7.80
N MET A 70 -1.73 -7.37 -6.73
CA MET A 70 -0.27 -7.30 -6.47
C MET A 70 0.34 -8.70 -6.29
N TYR A 71 -0.33 -9.57 -5.54
CA TYR A 71 0.12 -10.96 -5.33
C TYR A 71 0.04 -11.80 -6.60
N GLU A 72 -1.02 -11.67 -7.40
CA GLU A 72 -1.14 -12.37 -8.67
C GLU A 72 0.00 -11.98 -9.62
N PHE A 73 0.35 -10.70 -9.70
CA PHE A 73 1.49 -10.27 -10.51
C PHE A 73 2.81 -10.87 -10.01
N ASN A 74 3.09 -10.83 -8.70
CA ASN A 74 4.32 -11.40 -8.16
C ASN A 74 4.38 -12.94 -8.33
N TYR A 75 3.35 -13.67 -7.91
CA TYR A 75 3.40 -15.13 -7.82
C TYR A 75 2.99 -15.86 -9.10
N LYS A 76 2.12 -15.28 -9.94
CA LYS A 76 1.67 -15.93 -11.19
C LYS A 76 2.42 -15.45 -12.43
N VAL A 77 3.06 -14.27 -12.39
CA VAL A 77 3.80 -13.71 -13.54
C VAL A 77 5.30 -13.66 -13.27
N MET A 78 5.73 -12.86 -12.30
CA MET A 78 7.16 -12.57 -12.09
C MET A 78 7.93 -13.80 -11.56
N LYS A 79 7.43 -14.49 -10.53
CA LYS A 79 8.08 -15.67 -9.97
C LYS A 79 8.21 -16.83 -10.98
N PRO A 80 7.16 -17.21 -11.74
CA PRO A 80 7.29 -18.26 -12.75
C PRO A 80 8.21 -17.88 -13.91
N GLN A 81 8.27 -16.60 -14.30
CA GLN A 81 9.12 -16.16 -15.41
C GLN A 81 10.62 -16.25 -15.09
N TYR A 82 11.02 -15.91 -13.86
CA TYR A 82 12.44 -15.82 -13.49
C TYR A 82 12.89 -16.92 -12.51
N GLY A 83 11.97 -17.64 -11.86
CA GLY A 83 12.26 -18.70 -10.89
C GLY A 83 13.07 -18.19 -9.70
N ASP A 84 14.27 -18.75 -9.52
CA ASP A 84 15.20 -18.36 -8.46
C ASP A 84 16.04 -17.12 -8.82
N LYS A 85 15.95 -16.64 -10.06
CA LYS A 85 16.68 -15.46 -10.54
C LYS A 85 16.01 -14.14 -10.16
N ILE A 86 14.95 -14.17 -9.35
CA ILE A 86 14.22 -12.98 -8.90
C ILE A 86 14.11 -12.91 -7.39
N ASN A 87 14.53 -11.76 -6.86
CA ASN A 87 14.40 -11.37 -5.46
C ASN A 87 13.50 -10.14 -5.37
N LEU A 88 12.48 -10.21 -4.52
CA LEU A 88 11.62 -9.07 -4.21
C LEU A 88 12.30 -8.25 -3.10
N LEU A 89 12.75 -7.04 -3.43
CA LEU A 89 13.51 -6.16 -2.54
C LEU A 89 12.60 -5.42 -1.56
N PHE A 90 11.49 -4.86 -2.05
CA PHE A 90 10.47 -4.25 -1.20
C PHE A 90 9.10 -4.22 -1.88
N THR A 91 8.07 -4.03 -1.05
CA THR A 91 6.69 -3.79 -1.46
C THR A 91 6.12 -2.59 -0.71
N ASP A 92 5.44 -1.68 -1.42
CA ASP A 92 4.55 -0.69 -0.82
C ASP A 92 3.12 -0.86 -1.36
N THR A 93 2.23 0.08 -1.05
CA THR A 93 0.78 0.09 -1.34
C THR A 93 0.46 -0.26 -2.79
N ASP A 94 1.29 0.20 -3.72
CA ASP A 94 1.12 0.03 -5.15
C ASP A 94 2.42 -0.19 -5.90
N SER A 95 3.55 -0.38 -5.21
CA SER A 95 4.85 -0.57 -5.86
C SER A 95 5.57 -1.85 -5.42
N LEU A 96 6.32 -2.43 -6.35
CA LEU A 96 7.15 -3.62 -6.18
C LEU A 96 8.52 -3.32 -6.75
N CYS A 97 9.57 -3.56 -5.97
CA CYS A 97 10.94 -3.46 -6.45
C CYS A 97 11.59 -4.83 -6.47
N TYR A 98 12.17 -5.18 -7.60
CA TYR A 98 12.80 -6.46 -7.82
C TYR A 98 14.27 -6.30 -8.13
N GLU A 99 15.03 -7.30 -7.74
CA GLU A 99 16.34 -7.64 -8.26
C GLU A 99 16.20 -8.90 -9.11
N ILE A 100 16.55 -8.79 -10.38
CA ILE A 100 16.34 -9.80 -11.42
C ILE A 100 17.69 -10.10 -12.07
N LEU A 101 18.07 -11.37 -12.14
CA LEU A 101 19.24 -11.84 -12.87
C LEU A 101 18.81 -12.28 -14.28
N THR A 102 19.03 -11.42 -15.27
CA THR A 102 18.70 -11.69 -16.69
C THR A 102 19.66 -10.94 -17.61
N ASP A 103 19.67 -11.33 -18.88
CA ASP A 103 20.47 -10.65 -19.91
C ASP A 103 19.84 -9.29 -20.28
N ASP A 104 18.52 -9.25 -20.56
CA ASP A 104 17.78 -8.02 -20.82
C ASP A 104 16.32 -8.09 -20.34
N VAL A 105 16.00 -7.33 -19.27
CA VAL A 105 14.65 -7.26 -18.70
C VAL A 105 13.62 -6.70 -19.70
N TYR A 106 14.03 -5.84 -20.63
CA TYR A 106 13.11 -5.22 -21.57
C TYR A 106 12.64 -6.20 -22.64
N GLU A 107 13.52 -7.11 -23.07
CA GLU A 107 13.14 -8.22 -23.95
C GLU A 107 12.17 -9.17 -23.24
N ASP A 108 12.43 -9.47 -21.97
CA ASP A 108 11.59 -10.31 -21.13
C ASP A 108 10.19 -9.70 -20.88
N MET A 109 10.05 -8.38 -20.99
CA MET A 109 8.75 -7.69 -20.86
C MET A 109 7.87 -7.77 -22.13
N LYS A 110 8.43 -8.07 -23.31
CA LYS A 110 7.66 -8.18 -24.56
C LYS A 110 6.50 -9.18 -24.51
N PRO A 111 6.68 -10.44 -24.06
CA PRO A 111 5.58 -11.41 -24.02
C PRO A 111 4.45 -11.03 -23.06
N ILE A 112 4.76 -10.25 -22.01
CA ILE A 112 3.81 -9.81 -20.98
C ILE A 112 3.46 -8.33 -21.10
N LYS A 113 3.69 -7.71 -22.26
CA LYS A 113 3.49 -6.27 -22.51
C LYS A 113 2.08 -5.80 -22.17
N ASP A 114 1.08 -6.65 -22.31
CA ASP A 114 -0.31 -6.31 -22.01
C ASP A 114 -0.56 -6.02 -20.52
N LEU A 115 0.35 -6.41 -19.61
CA LEU A 115 0.25 -6.11 -18.18
C LEU A 115 0.81 -4.72 -17.82
N PHE A 116 1.52 -4.06 -18.75
CA PHE A 116 2.26 -2.84 -18.46
C PHE A 116 1.71 -1.61 -19.20
N ASP A 117 1.83 -0.47 -18.52
CA ASP A 117 1.79 0.84 -19.14
C ASP A 117 3.22 1.28 -19.46
N THR A 118 3.58 1.17 -20.73
CA THR A 118 4.88 1.56 -21.30
C THR A 118 4.88 2.97 -21.91
N SER A 119 3.84 3.77 -21.63
CA SER A 119 3.69 5.10 -22.24
C SER A 119 4.65 6.15 -21.65
N ASN A 120 5.35 5.83 -20.58
CA ASN A 120 6.36 6.68 -19.94
C ASN A 120 7.80 6.41 -20.42
N TYR A 121 8.00 5.48 -21.36
CA TYR A 121 9.30 5.29 -22.00
C TYR A 121 9.57 6.43 -22.99
N GLY A 122 10.68 7.14 -22.78
CA GLY A 122 11.09 8.25 -23.65
C GLY A 122 11.64 7.79 -25.01
N SER A 123 11.66 8.71 -25.98
CA SER A 123 12.15 8.47 -27.36
C SER A 123 13.63 8.11 -27.49
N PHE A 124 14.42 8.23 -26.41
CA PHE A 124 15.90 8.25 -26.47
C PHE A 124 16.60 6.98 -25.96
N ASN A 125 15.90 5.88 -25.67
CA ASN A 125 16.52 4.66 -25.11
C ASN A 125 16.23 3.39 -25.93
N LYS A 126 17.02 2.32 -25.67
CA LYS A 126 16.79 0.93 -26.13
C LYS A 126 15.34 0.43 -25.92
N THR A 127 14.58 1.10 -25.06
CA THR A 127 13.17 0.84 -24.75
C THR A 127 12.17 1.42 -25.76
N LYS A 128 12.61 2.13 -26.81
CA LYS A 128 11.72 2.69 -27.86
C LYS A 128 10.80 1.64 -28.48
N HIS A 129 11.30 0.41 -28.65
CA HIS A 129 10.52 -0.71 -29.20
C HIS A 129 9.38 -1.16 -28.29
N LEU A 130 9.47 -0.89 -26.99
CA LEU A 130 8.43 -1.21 -26.01
C LEU A 130 7.38 -0.11 -25.88
N PHE A 131 7.69 1.13 -26.27
CA PHE A 131 6.75 2.24 -26.16
C PHE A 131 5.39 1.91 -26.80
N SER A 132 4.32 2.19 -26.06
CA SER A 132 2.96 2.04 -26.54
C SER A 132 2.02 2.91 -25.69
N SER A 133 1.11 3.60 -26.36
CA SER A 133 0.05 4.38 -25.73
C SER A 133 -1.21 3.56 -25.41
N LYS A 134 -1.27 2.28 -25.80
CA LYS A 134 -2.44 1.41 -25.68
C LYS A 134 -2.99 1.30 -24.25
N TYR A 135 -2.11 1.23 -23.25
CA TYR A 135 -2.45 1.04 -21.84
C TYR A 135 -2.17 2.26 -20.97
N LYS A 136 -2.03 3.44 -21.59
CA LYS A 136 -1.73 4.69 -20.90
C LYS A 136 -2.78 4.99 -19.83
N LYS A 137 -2.37 5.05 -18.56
CA LYS A 137 -3.23 5.34 -17.39
C LYS A 137 -4.40 4.36 -17.22
N VAL A 138 -4.28 3.13 -17.71
CA VAL A 138 -5.29 2.09 -17.48
C VAL A 138 -5.12 1.50 -16.07
N VAL A 139 -6.20 1.52 -15.29
CA VAL A 139 -6.22 1.02 -13.90
C VAL A 139 -5.80 -0.45 -13.85
N GLY A 140 -4.95 -0.79 -12.88
CA GLY A 140 -4.48 -2.15 -12.65
C GLY A 140 -3.32 -2.62 -13.55
N LYS A 141 -2.89 -1.78 -14.49
CA LYS A 141 -1.62 -2.00 -15.23
C LYS A 141 -0.43 -1.50 -14.42
N PHE A 142 0.73 -2.10 -14.65
CA PHE A 142 1.98 -1.72 -13.99
C PHE A 142 2.78 -0.78 -14.89
N LYS A 143 3.26 0.34 -14.36
CA LYS A 143 4.25 1.19 -15.03
C LYS A 143 5.63 0.93 -14.42
N ASP A 144 6.68 1.14 -15.20
CA ASP A 144 8.04 1.23 -14.69
C ASP A 144 8.23 2.60 -14.02
N GLU A 145 8.57 2.67 -12.73
CA GLU A 145 8.70 3.95 -12.02
C GLU A 145 9.81 4.83 -12.60
N LEU A 146 10.89 4.22 -13.10
CA LEU A 146 12.08 4.92 -13.59
C LEU A 146 12.07 5.13 -15.11
N GLY A 147 10.93 4.86 -15.78
CA GLY A 147 10.77 5.20 -17.20
C GLY A 147 11.80 4.57 -18.15
N GLY A 148 12.28 3.36 -17.83
CA GLY A 148 13.29 2.68 -18.65
C GLY A 148 14.74 2.96 -18.25
N VAL A 149 14.96 3.66 -17.13
CA VAL A 149 16.28 3.71 -16.50
C VAL A 149 16.44 2.51 -15.55
N PRO A 150 17.53 1.73 -15.64
CA PRO A 150 17.81 0.67 -14.67
C PRO A 150 18.25 1.25 -13.32
N LEU A 151 17.84 0.60 -12.23
CA LEU A 151 18.28 0.95 -10.88
C LEU A 151 19.70 0.41 -10.65
N LYS A 152 20.61 1.26 -10.16
CA LYS A 152 22.00 0.90 -9.87
C LYS A 152 22.10 0.25 -8.49
N GLU A 153 21.61 0.93 -7.46
CA GLU A 153 21.70 0.46 -6.07
C GLU A 153 20.38 0.67 -5.33
N PHE A 154 20.14 -0.20 -4.36
CA PHE A 154 18.98 -0.16 -3.48
C PHE A 154 19.44 -0.39 -2.04
N VAL A 155 18.95 0.44 -1.12
CA VAL A 155 19.10 0.24 0.33
C VAL A 155 17.73 0.37 0.98
N GLY A 156 17.25 -0.70 1.60
CA GLY A 156 16.01 -0.71 2.37
C GLY A 156 16.29 -1.01 3.84
N LEU A 157 15.99 -0.06 4.73
CA LEU A 157 16.23 -0.21 6.18
C LEU A 157 14.97 -0.66 6.92
N ARG A 158 13.83 -0.05 6.60
CA ARG A 158 12.52 -0.28 7.22
C ARG A 158 11.38 -0.03 6.23
N PRO A 159 10.15 -0.50 6.50
CA PRO A 159 8.99 -0.10 5.70
C PRO A 159 8.91 1.43 5.56
N LYS A 160 8.74 1.91 4.33
CA LYS A 160 8.75 3.35 3.97
C LYS A 160 10.06 4.10 4.27
N MET A 161 11.17 3.38 4.40
CA MET A 161 12.51 3.94 4.60
C MET A 161 13.51 3.21 3.69
N TYR A 162 13.66 3.74 2.49
CA TYR A 162 14.55 3.19 1.47
C TYR A 162 15.19 4.30 0.63
N SER A 163 16.32 3.99 0.01
CA SER A 163 17.04 4.85 -0.92
C SER A 163 17.31 4.10 -2.22
N LEU A 164 17.17 4.82 -3.34
CA LEU A 164 17.32 4.32 -4.70
C LEU A 164 18.39 5.15 -5.41
N LEU A 165 19.44 4.51 -5.89
CA LEU A 165 20.43 5.15 -6.75
C LEU A 165 20.19 4.75 -8.20
N TYR A 166 19.93 5.72 -9.05
CA TYR A 166 19.79 5.54 -10.49
C TYR A 166 20.40 6.73 -11.23
N ASN A 167 20.84 6.50 -12.47
CA ASN A 167 21.37 7.59 -13.28
C ASN A 167 20.22 8.47 -13.74
N GLN A 168 20.15 9.70 -13.24
CA GLN A 168 19.30 10.70 -13.87
C GLN A 168 19.87 10.98 -15.26
N THR A 169 19.07 10.85 -16.31
CA THR A 169 19.44 11.30 -17.65
C THR A 169 19.49 12.83 -17.66
N SER A 170 20.59 13.38 -17.16
CA SER A 170 21.02 14.76 -17.40
C SER A 170 21.79 14.75 -18.71
N THR A 171 21.08 14.90 -19.82
CA THR A 171 21.55 15.37 -21.15
C THR A 171 22.82 14.81 -21.81
N GLU A 172 23.58 13.90 -21.22
CA GLU A 172 24.82 13.38 -21.81
C GLU A 172 24.87 11.87 -21.64
N GLY A 173 25.16 11.19 -22.75
CA GLY A 173 25.19 9.74 -22.83
C GLY A 173 26.23 9.17 -21.87
N ILE A 174 25.76 8.53 -20.79
CA ILE A 174 26.61 7.78 -19.88
C ILE A 174 26.22 6.31 -20.02
N THR A 175 27.05 5.57 -20.76
CA THR A 175 27.14 4.12 -20.69
C THR A 175 27.59 3.73 -19.29
N CYS A 176 26.69 3.17 -18.48
CA CYS A 176 27.07 2.59 -17.20
C CYS A 176 27.58 1.16 -17.41
N GLU A 177 28.79 0.92 -16.92
CA GLU A 177 29.38 -0.41 -16.78
C GLU A 177 28.55 -1.19 -15.75
N GLN A 178 27.76 -2.14 -16.24
CA GLN A 178 26.88 -2.99 -15.45
C GLN A 178 27.70 -4.17 -14.91
N GLU A 179 27.56 -4.49 -13.62
CA GLU A 179 27.92 -5.83 -13.14
C GLU A 179 27.09 -6.84 -13.94
N LYS A 180 27.79 -7.61 -14.78
CA LYS A 180 27.22 -8.45 -15.83
C LYS A 180 26.03 -9.27 -15.30
N LYS A 181 24.85 -9.05 -15.90
CA LYS A 181 23.58 -9.80 -15.76
C LYS A 181 22.69 -9.53 -14.54
N LYS A 182 22.96 -8.51 -13.72
CA LYS A 182 22.13 -8.18 -12.56
C LYS A 182 21.35 -6.88 -12.77
N TRP A 183 20.03 -7.00 -12.83
CA TRP A 183 19.10 -5.89 -13.03
C TRP A 183 18.29 -5.61 -11.78
N ARG A 184 17.97 -4.33 -11.54
CA ARG A 184 17.01 -3.93 -10.52
C ARG A 184 15.95 -3.03 -11.13
N LYS A 185 14.67 -3.31 -10.81
CA LYS A 185 13.51 -2.62 -11.41
C LYS A 185 12.40 -2.39 -10.39
N ALA A 186 11.89 -1.16 -10.38
CA ALA A 186 10.74 -0.75 -9.60
C ALA A 186 9.52 -0.59 -10.52
N PHE A 187 8.46 -1.33 -10.21
CA PHE A 187 7.18 -1.26 -10.89
C PHE A 187 6.13 -0.66 -9.96
N GLN A 188 5.27 0.21 -10.50
CA GLN A 188 4.14 0.79 -9.79
C GLN A 188 2.84 0.48 -10.51
N LYS A 189 1.85 -0.03 -9.78
CA LYS A 189 0.49 -0.21 -10.24
C LYS A 189 -0.20 1.14 -10.39
N LEU A 190 -0.88 1.33 -11.52
CA LEU A 190 -1.73 2.48 -11.75
C LEU A 190 -3.05 2.36 -10.97
N LYS A 191 -3.36 3.40 -10.20
CA LYS A 191 -4.60 3.59 -9.44
C LYS A 191 -5.64 4.29 -10.29
#